data_AF-A0A091REP0-F1
#
_entry.id   AF-A0A091REP0-F1
#
_cell.length_a   1.000
_cell.length_b   1.000
_cell.length_c   1.000
_cell.angle_alpha   90.00
_cell.angle_beta   90.00
_cell.angle_gamma   90.00
#
_symmetry.space_group_name_H-M   'P 1'
#
loop_
_entity.id
_entity.type
_entity.pdbx_description
1 polymer ?
#
loop_
_entity_poly.entity_id
_entity_poly.type
_entity_poly.pdbx_seq_one_letter_code
_entity_poly.pdbx_strand_id
1 'polypeptide(L)'
;SPANDSADPRVRQNSKQREEELELIEQLRKNIESRLKVSLPSDLGAALTDGVVLCHLANHVRPRSVPSIHIPSPAVPKLTMAKCRRNV
;
A
#
# COMPACT_ATOMS: atom_id res chain seq x y z
N SER A 1 -28.41 28.85 -20.07
CA SER A 1 -28.35 27.89 -21.18
C SER A 1 -27.38 26.78 -20.83
N PRO A 2 -27.82 25.51 -20.74
CA PRO A 2 -26.94 24.40 -20.42
C PRO A 2 -26.37 23.82 -21.72
N ALA A 3 -25.06 23.58 -21.75
CA ALA A 3 -24.35 22.59 -22.57
C ALA A 3 -22.97 23.15 -22.95
N ASN A 4 -21.96 22.79 -22.17
CA ASN A 4 -20.66 22.50 -22.76
C ASN A 4 -19.93 21.47 -21.91
N ASP A 5 -20.56 20.29 -21.75
CA ASP A 5 -19.89 19.09 -21.25
C ASP A 5 -19.15 18.44 -22.44
N SER A 6 -18.15 19.16 -22.95
CA SER A 6 -17.17 18.61 -23.88
C SER A 6 -15.96 18.13 -23.08
N ALA A 7 -16.18 17.19 -22.15
CA ALA A 7 -15.06 16.48 -21.55
C ALA A 7 -14.42 15.63 -22.65
N ASP A 8 -13.18 15.98 -23.04
CA ASP A 8 -12.36 15.26 -24.01
C ASP A 8 -12.43 13.75 -23.72
N PRO A 9 -12.70 12.89 -24.72
CA PRO A 9 -12.75 11.44 -24.55
C PRO A 9 -11.55 10.86 -23.79
N ARG A 10 -10.36 11.48 -23.95
CA ARG A 10 -9.13 11.10 -23.25
C ARG A 10 -9.20 11.36 -21.75
N VAL A 11 -9.84 12.46 -21.33
CA VAL A 11 -10.01 12.80 -19.90
C VAL A 11 -10.98 11.81 -19.24
N ARG A 12 -12.08 11.46 -19.91
CA ARG A 12 -13.04 10.45 -19.41
C ARG A 12 -12.43 9.05 -19.35
N GLN A 13 -11.55 8.71 -20.27
CA GLN A 13 -10.86 7.41 -20.24
C GLN A 13 -9.81 7.35 -19.13
N ASN A 14 -9.05 8.43 -18.93
CA ASN A 14 -8.07 8.54 -17.85
C ASN A 14 -8.77 8.50 -16.46
N SER A 15 -9.92 9.18 -16.30
CA SER A 15 -10.67 9.13 -15.05
C SER A 15 -11.15 7.72 -14.70
N LYS A 16 -11.64 6.97 -15.69
CA LYS A 16 -12.03 5.56 -15.50
C LYS A 16 -10.85 4.69 -15.10
N GLN A 17 -9.71 4.83 -15.77
CA GLN A 17 -8.49 4.09 -15.43
C GLN A 17 -8.03 4.37 -14.00
N ARG A 18 -8.09 5.64 -13.58
CA ARG A 18 -7.75 6.04 -12.21
C ARG A 18 -8.72 5.45 -11.19
N GLU A 19 -10.01 5.39 -11.50
CA GLU A 19 -11.02 4.80 -10.61
C GLU A 19 -10.80 3.29 -10.45
N GLU A 20 -10.57 2.58 -11.55
CA GLU A 20 -10.20 1.15 -11.55
C GLU A 20 -8.90 0.88 -10.76
N GLU A 21 -7.90 1.76 -10.90
CA GLU A 21 -6.66 1.68 -10.12
C GLU A 21 -6.90 1.85 -8.61
N LEU A 22 -7.75 2.80 -8.22
CA LEU A 22 -8.11 3.01 -6.82
C LEU A 22 -8.87 1.81 -6.23
N GLU A 23 -9.80 1.23 -6.99
CA GLU A 23 -10.50 0.02 -6.57
C GLU A 23 -9.54 -1.16 -6.38
N LEU A 24 -8.58 -1.32 -7.30
CA LEU A 24 -7.56 -2.36 -7.19
C LEU A 24 -6.66 -2.16 -5.96
N ILE A 25 -6.24 -0.92 -5.69
CA ILE A 25 -5.44 -0.57 -4.51
C ILE A 25 -6.21 -0.88 -3.23
N GLU A 26 -7.50 -0.54 -3.18
CA GLU A 26 -8.34 -0.80 -2.01
C GLU A 26 -8.58 -2.31 -1.78
N GLN A 27 -8.78 -3.07 -2.85
CA GLN A 27 -8.84 -4.53 -2.77
C GLN A 27 -7.51 -5.12 -2.27
N LEU A 28 -6.38 -4.63 -2.76
CA LEU A 28 -5.06 -5.06 -2.31
C LEU A 28 -4.86 -4.76 -0.82
N ARG A 29 -5.26 -3.56 -0.36
CA ARG A 29 -5.22 -3.17 1.06
C ARG A 29 -6.00 -4.17 1.92
N LYS A 30 -7.27 -4.44 1.58
CA LYS A 30 -8.13 -5.41 2.29
C LYS A 30 -7.55 -6.81 2.32
N ASN A 31 -6.94 -7.26 1.21
CA ASN A 31 -6.31 -8.58 1.13
C ASN A 31 -5.11 -8.69 2.09
N ILE A 32 -4.29 -7.65 2.21
CA ILE A 32 -3.15 -7.63 3.14
C ILE A 32 -3.65 -7.61 4.58
N GLU A 33 -4.61 -6.73 4.90
CA GLU A 33 -5.24 -6.64 6.23
C GLU A 33 -5.82 -7.98 6.69
N SER A 34 -6.57 -8.66 5.80
CA SER A 34 -7.17 -9.96 6.09
C SER A 34 -6.13 -11.04 6.39
N ARG A 35 -5.06 -11.10 5.61
CA ARG A 35 -3.99 -12.11 5.78
C ARG A 35 -3.18 -11.88 7.04
N LEU A 36 -2.83 -10.63 7.32
CA LEU A 36 -1.99 -10.28 8.47
C LEU A 36 -2.79 -10.01 9.74
N LYS A 37 -4.11 -9.86 9.66
CA LYS A 37 -5.01 -9.47 10.74
C LYS A 37 -4.62 -8.13 11.37
N VAL A 38 -4.30 -7.15 10.52
CA VAL A 38 -3.92 -5.78 10.91
C VAL A 38 -4.83 -4.77 10.21
N SER A 39 -4.82 -3.53 10.69
CA SER A 39 -5.45 -2.39 10.01
C SER A 39 -4.37 -1.53 9.35
N LEU A 40 -4.54 -1.23 8.07
CA LEU A 40 -3.66 -0.39 7.27
C LEU A 40 -4.35 0.94 6.96
N PRO A 41 -3.59 2.06 6.96
CA PRO A 41 -4.13 3.35 6.56
C PRO A 41 -4.53 3.33 5.07
N SER A 42 -5.37 4.30 4.67
CA SER A 42 -5.86 4.43 3.30
C SER A 42 -4.75 4.67 2.28
N ASP A 43 -3.68 5.36 2.67
CA ASP A 43 -2.47 5.48 1.87
C ASP A 43 -1.64 4.19 1.98
N LEU A 44 -1.97 3.23 1.13
CA LEU A 44 -1.28 1.94 1.06
C LEU A 44 0.21 2.13 0.72
N GLY A 45 0.55 3.08 -0.16
CA GLY A 45 1.94 3.34 -0.54
C GLY A 45 2.80 3.74 0.67
N ALA A 46 2.30 4.68 1.47
CA ALA A 46 2.95 5.08 2.71
C ALA A 46 3.07 3.91 3.71
N ALA A 47 2.03 3.09 3.86
CA ALA A 47 2.04 1.94 4.76
C ALA A 47 3.05 0.85 4.39
N LEU A 48 3.38 0.72 3.10
CA LEU A 48 4.32 -0.29 2.60
C LEU A 48 5.77 0.22 2.52
N THR A 49 5.98 1.54 2.66
CA THR A 49 7.27 2.21 2.41
C THR A 49 8.41 1.73 3.31
N ASP A 50 8.14 1.38 4.57
CA ASP A 50 9.17 0.93 5.51
C ASP A 50 9.49 -0.58 5.42
N GLY A 51 8.77 -1.30 4.54
CA GLY A 51 8.94 -2.72 4.26
C GLY A 51 8.42 -3.67 5.35
N VAL A 52 7.91 -3.18 6.49
CA VAL A 52 7.50 -4.03 7.61
C VAL A 52 6.33 -4.94 7.22
N VAL A 53 5.30 -4.35 6.63
CA VAL A 53 4.11 -5.09 6.17
C VAL A 53 4.47 -6.12 5.09
N LEU A 54 5.37 -5.74 4.17
CA LEU A 54 5.86 -6.64 3.10
C LEU A 54 6.62 -7.83 3.67
N CYS A 55 7.51 -7.59 4.64
CA CYS A 55 8.21 -8.65 5.37
C CYS A 55 7.25 -9.62 6.06
N HIS A 56 6.23 -9.09 6.77
CA HIS A 56 5.24 -9.91 7.44
C HIS A 56 4.42 -10.74 6.45
N LEU A 57 4.05 -10.17 5.30
CA LEU A 57 3.36 -10.89 4.23
C LEU A 57 4.22 -12.04 3.68
N ALA A 58 5.50 -11.79 3.41
CA ALA A 58 6.44 -12.83 2.97
C ALA A 58 6.55 -13.97 3.99
N ASN A 59 6.63 -13.64 5.28
CA ASN A 59 6.67 -14.62 6.36
C ASN A 59 5.35 -15.38 6.55
N HIS A 60 4.22 -14.76 6.18
CA HIS A 60 2.92 -15.44 6.17
C HIS A 60 2.81 -16.46 5.02
N VAL A 61 3.37 -16.15 3.84
CA VAL A 61 3.41 -17.08 2.70
C VAL A 61 4.33 -18.26 2.97
N ARG A 62 5.53 -17.99 3.48
CA ARG A 62 6.49 -19.03 3.89
C ARG A 62 7.14 -18.63 5.22
N PRO A 63 6.91 -19.38 6.30
CA PRO A 63 7.49 -19.09 7.61
C PRO A 63 9.00 -18.90 7.56
N ARG A 64 9.49 -17.85 8.23
CA ARG A 64 10.92 -17.48 8.35
C ARG A 64 11.63 -17.14 7.03
N SER A 65 10.90 -16.75 5.99
CA SER A 65 11.50 -16.24 4.74
C SER A 65 12.30 -14.96 4.96
N VAL A 66 11.84 -14.11 5.86
CA VAL A 66 12.55 -12.94 6.36
C VAL A 66 12.91 -13.20 7.83
N PRO A 67 14.20 -13.41 8.16
CA PRO A 67 14.62 -13.84 9.50
C PRO A 67 14.57 -12.73 10.55
N SER A 68 14.69 -11.46 10.16
CA SER A 68 14.63 -10.31 11.06
C SER A 68 13.93 -9.14 10.38
N ILE A 69 13.04 -8.47 11.10
CA ILE A 69 12.27 -7.33 10.63
C ILE A 69 12.57 -6.17 11.57
N HIS A 70 12.96 -5.02 11.02
CA HIS A 70 13.07 -3.80 11.81
C HIS A 70 11.70 -3.18 11.99
N ILE A 71 11.21 -3.13 13.23
CA ILE A 71 9.90 -2.58 13.58
C ILE A 71 10.09 -1.20 14.25
N PRO A 72 9.31 -0.17 13.87
CA PRO A 72 9.28 1.12 14.59
C PRO A 72 8.90 0.91 16.06
N SER A 73 9.45 1.73 16.96
CA SER A 73 9.08 1.70 18.38
C SER A 73 8.40 3.00 18.78
N PRO A 74 7.68 3.05 19.92
CA PRO A 74 7.04 4.29 20.38
C PRO A 74 8.02 5.47 20.52
N ALA A 75 9.26 5.19 20.94
CA ALA A 75 10.32 6.20 21.06
C ALA A 75 11.01 6.53 19.73
N VAL A 76 10.89 5.66 18.73
CA VAL A 76 11.48 5.84 17.39
C VAL A 76 10.40 5.48 16.34
N PRO A 77 9.45 6.39 16.10
CA PRO A 77 8.25 6.10 15.31
C PRO A 77 8.54 5.94 13.81
N LYS A 78 9.74 6.30 13.36
CA LYS A 78 10.17 6.17 11.97
C LYS A 78 11.52 5.47 11.89
N LEU A 79 11.60 4.47 11.02
CA LEU A 79 12.87 3.83 10.69
C LEU A 79 13.74 4.75 9.86
N THR A 80 15.06 4.61 9.99
CA THR A 80 16.00 5.25 9.06
C THR A 80 15.86 4.59 7.68
N MET A 81 16.19 5.31 6.62
CA MET A 81 16.17 4.75 5.26
C MET A 81 17.01 3.48 5.13
N ALA A 82 18.12 3.39 5.85
CA ALA A 82 18.94 2.17 5.90
C ALA A 82 18.20 0.98 6.51
N LYS A 83 17.38 1.19 7.55
CA LYS A 83 16.57 0.13 8.16
C LYS A 83 15.40 -0.27 7.25
N CYS A 84 14.72 0.69 6.62
CA CYS A 84 13.66 0.40 5.64
C CYS A 84 14.19 -0.47 4.50
N ARG A 85 15.36 -0.13 3.95
CA ARG A 85 16.02 -0.90 2.89
C ARG A 85 16.43 -2.32 3.28
N ARG A 86 16.54 -2.64 4.58
CA ARG A 86 16.80 -4.02 5.03
C ARG A 86 15.53 -4.85 5.19
N ASN A 87 14.37 -4.19 5.20
CA ASN A 87 13.06 -4.84 5.21
C ASN A 87 12.51 -5.12 3.79
N VAL A 88 13.21 -4.71 2.72
CA VAL A 88 12.82 -4.95 1.31
C VAL A 88 13.94 -5.63 0.56
#